data_AF-Q7UZ87-F1
#
_entry.id   AF-Q7UZ87-F1
#
_cell.length_a   1.000
_cell.length_b   1.000
_cell.length_c   1.000
_cell.angle_alpha   90.00
_cell.angle_beta   90.00
_cell.angle_gamma   90.00
#
_symmetry.space_group_name_H-M   'P 1'
#
loop_
_entity.id
_entity.type
_entity.pdbx_description
1 polymer ?
#
loop_
_entity_poly.entity_id
_entity_poly.type
_entity_poly.pdbx_seq_one_letter_code
_entity_poly.pdbx_strand_id
1 'polypeptide(L)'
;MRAAPSYRSRHKTRQGFTLLETMAGFAFLAVATGFAVQMHHSGRSFARHSMDRLERQLAVENVGQQFLLVPYEDIERVAAQRGPESDVQIQIDSFETDSQSGLHLVIQSTIDSQTLQHHVWRMEPAE
;
A
#
# COMPACT_ATOMS: atom_id res chain seq x y z
N MET A 1 -83.88 4.04 32.91
CA MET A 1 -83.31 3.44 31.68
C MET A 1 -81.92 4.02 31.47
N ARG A 2 -80.87 3.19 31.56
CA ARG A 2 -79.45 3.57 31.41
C ARG A 2 -79.01 3.30 29.97
N ALA A 3 -78.15 4.16 29.42
CA ALA A 3 -77.20 3.78 28.39
C ALA A 3 -75.89 4.53 28.64
N ALA A 4 -74.82 3.79 28.95
CA ALA A 4 -73.47 4.33 29.06
C ALA A 4 -72.81 4.28 27.66
N PRO A 5 -72.05 5.31 27.25
CA PRO A 5 -71.29 5.24 26.01
C PRO A 5 -70.11 4.29 26.20
N SER A 6 -70.01 3.29 25.33
CA SER A 6 -68.90 2.35 25.27
C SER A 6 -67.69 3.03 24.62
N TYR A 7 -66.66 3.30 25.41
CA TYR A 7 -65.36 3.72 24.92
C TYR A 7 -64.69 2.53 24.24
N ARG A 8 -64.85 2.39 22.92
CA ARG A 8 -64.07 1.44 22.12
C ARG A 8 -62.65 1.95 21.99
N SER A 9 -61.73 1.37 22.76
CA SER A 9 -60.29 1.59 22.61
C SER A 9 -59.82 1.09 21.22
N ARG A 10 -59.53 2.03 20.31
CA ARG A 10 -58.77 1.75 19.09
C ARG A 10 -57.30 1.53 19.47
N HIS A 11 -56.94 0.32 19.84
CA HIS A 11 -55.54 -0.09 20.04
C HIS A 11 -55.27 -1.44 19.39
N LYS A 12 -55.49 -1.57 18.08
CA LYS A 12 -55.11 -2.77 17.32
C LYS A 12 -54.70 -2.42 15.88
N THR A 13 -53.65 -1.60 15.73
CA THR A 13 -53.04 -1.40 14.40
C THR A 13 -51.59 -0.90 14.41
N ARG A 14 -50.96 -0.69 15.57
CA ARG A 14 -49.58 -0.15 15.64
C ARG A 14 -48.49 -1.20 15.84
N GLN A 15 -48.78 -2.34 16.47
CA GLN A 15 -47.76 -3.31 16.87
C GLN A 15 -47.10 -4.07 15.70
N GLY A 16 -47.84 -4.39 14.64
CA GLY A 16 -47.27 -5.04 13.45
C GLY A 16 -46.31 -4.14 12.66
N PHE A 17 -46.55 -2.83 12.69
CA PHE A 17 -45.69 -1.83 12.05
C PHE A 17 -44.36 -1.67 12.79
N THR A 18 -44.40 -1.69 14.14
CA THR A 18 -43.21 -1.53 14.99
C THR A 18 -42.25 -2.72 14.88
N LEU A 19 -42.76 -3.95 14.75
CA LEU A 19 -41.91 -5.14 14.57
C LEU A 19 -41.13 -5.07 13.26
N LEU A 20 -41.82 -4.74 12.16
CA LEU A 20 -41.23 -4.65 10.83
C LEU A 20 -40.20 -3.51 10.74
N GLU A 21 -40.50 -2.37 11.36
CA GLU A 21 -39.58 -1.23 11.48
C GLU A 21 -38.34 -1.58 12.32
N THR A 22 -38.51 -2.32 13.41
CA THR A 22 -37.39 -2.80 14.23
C THR A 22 -36.52 -3.80 13.47
N MET A 23 -37.13 -4.73 12.71
CA MET A 23 -36.41 -5.67 11.85
C MET A 23 -35.66 -4.95 10.73
N ALA A 24 -36.28 -3.95 10.10
CA ALA A 24 -35.62 -3.11 9.11
C ALA A 24 -34.44 -2.35 9.73
N GLY A 25 -34.61 -1.79 10.94
CA GLY A 25 -33.55 -1.12 11.68
C GLY A 25 -32.37 -2.05 12.00
N PHE A 26 -32.65 -3.28 12.45
CA PHE A 26 -31.60 -4.29 12.66
C PHE A 26 -30.91 -4.71 11.37
N ALA A 27 -31.65 -4.84 10.26
CA ALA A 27 -31.06 -5.15 8.97
C ALA A 27 -30.12 -4.02 8.50
N PHE A 28 -30.55 -2.75 8.61
CA PHE A 28 -29.69 -1.61 8.30
C PHE A 28 -28.47 -1.53 9.22
N LEU A 29 -28.64 -1.78 10.51
CA LEU A 29 -27.53 -1.79 11.47
C LEU A 29 -26.52 -2.89 11.13
N ALA A 30 -26.99 -4.09 10.78
CA ALA A 30 -26.13 -5.19 10.38
C ALA A 30 -25.33 -4.85 9.10
N VAL A 31 -25.99 -4.26 8.10
CA VAL A 31 -25.34 -3.82 6.85
C VAL A 31 -24.31 -2.73 7.14
N ALA A 32 -24.67 -1.70 7.91
CA ALA A 32 -23.76 -0.61 8.27
C ALA A 32 -22.54 -1.11 9.06
N THR A 33 -22.75 -2.05 10.00
CA THR A 33 -21.66 -2.67 10.76
C THR A 33 -20.74 -3.48 9.85
N GLY A 34 -21.31 -4.23 8.90
CA GLY A 34 -20.54 -4.96 7.89
C GLY A 34 -19.65 -4.03 7.06
N PHE A 35 -20.22 -2.93 6.56
CA PHE A 35 -19.45 -1.90 5.85
C PHE A 35 -18.36 -1.27 6.71
N ALA A 36 -18.65 -0.94 7.98
CA ALA A 36 -17.68 -0.35 8.89
C ALA A 36 -16.49 -1.30 9.15
N VAL A 37 -16.76 -2.59 9.38
CA VAL A 37 -15.74 -3.61 9.57
C VAL A 37 -14.90 -3.80 8.30
N GLN A 38 -15.54 -3.88 7.13
CA GLN A 38 -14.83 -4.01 5.85
C GLN A 38 -13.93 -2.79 5.58
N MET A 39 -14.44 -1.58 5.79
CA MET A 39 -13.67 -0.35 5.63
C MET A 39 -12.45 -0.32 6.57
N HIS A 40 -12.62 -0.75 7.82
CA HIS A 40 -11.52 -0.86 8.78
C HIS A 40 -10.46 -1.88 8.36
N HIS A 41 -10.87 -3.05 7.86
CA HIS A 41 -9.96 -4.05 7.32
C HIS A 41 -9.21 -3.54 6.08
N SER A 42 -9.92 -2.92 5.14
CA SER A 42 -9.32 -2.32 3.95
C SER A 42 -8.34 -1.21 4.31
N GLY A 43 -8.68 -0.35 5.27
CA GLY A 43 -7.78 0.70 5.75
C GLY A 43 -6.50 0.15 6.37
N ARG A 44 -6.58 -0.92 7.17
CA ARG A 44 -5.40 -1.59 7.73
C ARG A 44 -4.55 -2.26 6.67
N SER A 45 -5.17 -2.92 5.69
CA SER A 45 -4.47 -3.55 4.58
C SER A 45 -3.71 -2.50 3.75
N PHE A 46 -4.39 -1.40 3.39
CA PHE A 46 -3.79 -0.28 2.67
C PHE A 46 -2.62 0.32 3.44
N ALA A 47 -2.76 0.56 4.75
CA ALA A 47 -1.69 1.10 5.57
C ALA A 47 -0.44 0.20 5.55
N ARG A 48 -0.61 -1.12 5.66
CA ARG A 48 0.51 -2.08 5.58
C ARG A 48 1.21 -2.01 4.22
N HIS A 49 0.46 -2.17 3.12
CA HIS A 49 1.04 -2.07 1.78
C HIS A 49 1.75 -0.74 1.52
N SER A 50 1.20 0.37 2.04
CA SER A 50 1.82 1.69 1.92
C SER A 50 3.15 1.79 2.69
N MET A 51 3.22 1.18 3.88
CA MET A 51 4.45 1.15 4.68
C MET A 51 5.50 0.24 4.04
N ASP A 52 5.11 -0.97 3.62
CA ASP A 52 6.03 -1.92 2.98
C ASP A 52 6.63 -1.31 1.71
N ARG A 53 5.79 -0.62 0.91
CA ARG A 53 6.24 0.11 -0.28
C ARG A 53 7.22 1.23 0.06
N LEU A 54 6.94 2.01 1.11
CA LEU A 54 7.82 3.09 1.54
C LEU A 54 9.16 2.56 2.06
N GLU A 55 9.15 1.52 2.89
CA GLU A 55 10.36 0.88 3.42
C GLU A 55 11.29 0.42 2.30
N ARG A 56 10.71 -0.22 1.29
CA ARG A 56 11.44 -0.74 0.13
C ARG A 56 11.93 0.37 -0.79
N GLN A 57 11.15 1.43 -0.97
CA GLN A 57 11.61 2.61 -1.68
C GLN A 57 12.82 3.24 -0.99
N LEU A 58 12.76 3.41 0.33
CA LEU A 58 13.87 3.93 1.12
C LEU A 58 15.09 3.00 1.06
N ALA A 59 14.89 1.68 1.07
CA ALA A 59 15.97 0.73 0.91
C ALA A 59 16.68 0.92 -0.44
N VAL A 60 15.92 0.92 -1.54
CA VAL A 60 16.45 1.13 -2.90
C VAL A 60 17.18 2.48 -3.03
N GLU A 61 16.59 3.57 -2.53
CA GLU A 61 17.21 4.90 -2.55
C GLU A 61 18.50 4.95 -1.73
N ASN A 62 18.50 4.36 -0.52
CA ASN A 62 19.68 4.32 0.34
C ASN A 62 20.83 3.55 -0.34
N VAL A 63 20.53 2.42 -0.99
CA VAL A 63 21.53 1.71 -1.80
C VAL A 63 22.09 2.65 -2.87
N GLY A 64 21.23 3.37 -3.60
CA GLY A 64 21.68 4.37 -4.59
C GLY A 64 22.62 5.41 -4.01
N GLN A 65 22.27 5.98 -2.84
CA GLN A 65 23.11 6.95 -2.13
C GLN A 65 24.45 6.34 -1.68
N GLN A 66 24.48 5.10 -1.22
CA GLN A 66 25.72 4.41 -0.88
C GLN A 66 26.62 4.27 -2.10
N PHE A 67 26.06 3.91 -3.26
CA PHE A 67 26.83 3.80 -4.50
C PHE A 67 27.39 5.12 -5.00
N LEU A 68 26.85 6.29 -4.59
CA LEU A 68 27.47 7.60 -4.89
C LEU A 68 28.77 7.81 -4.11
N LEU A 69 28.94 7.16 -2.96
CA LEU A 69 30.13 7.27 -2.11
C LEU A 69 31.22 6.25 -2.46
N VAL A 70 30.87 5.22 -3.24
CA VAL A 70 31.83 4.20 -3.69
C VAL A 70 32.73 4.79 -4.79
N PRO A 71 34.07 4.61 -4.70
CA PRO A 71 35.00 4.96 -5.78
C PRO A 71 34.62 4.27 -7.09
N TYR A 72 34.83 4.92 -8.23
CA TYR A 72 34.35 4.43 -9.53
C TYR A 72 34.86 3.01 -9.84
N GLU A 73 36.14 2.79 -9.59
CA GLU A 73 36.88 1.54 -9.76
C GLU A 73 36.35 0.37 -8.91
N ASP A 74 35.61 0.66 -7.84
CA ASP A 74 35.10 -0.32 -6.89
C ASP A 74 33.62 -0.65 -7.08
N ILE A 75 32.90 0.07 -7.94
CA ILE A 75 31.45 -0.03 -8.09
C ILE A 75 31.02 -1.46 -8.46
N GLU A 76 31.62 -2.04 -9.50
CA GLU A 76 31.26 -3.38 -9.96
C GLU A 76 31.55 -4.45 -8.89
N ARG A 77 32.69 -4.31 -8.20
CA ARG A 77 33.09 -5.19 -7.11
C ARG A 77 32.10 -5.14 -5.95
N VAL A 78 31.70 -3.93 -5.53
CA VAL A 78 30.74 -3.73 -4.43
C VAL A 78 29.35 -4.23 -4.81
N ALA A 79 28.93 -4.05 -6.07
CA ALA A 79 27.67 -4.60 -6.56
C ALA A 79 27.69 -6.12 -6.59
N ALA A 80 28.77 -6.75 -7.05
CA ALA A 80 28.91 -8.20 -7.09
C ALA A 80 28.93 -8.85 -5.68
N GLN A 81 29.36 -8.12 -4.66
CA GLN A 81 29.32 -8.58 -3.27
C GLN A 81 27.90 -8.64 -2.69
N ARG A 82 26.94 -7.89 -3.26
CA ARG A 82 25.53 -8.04 -2.90
C ARG A 82 25.00 -9.29 -3.57
N GLY A 83 24.97 -10.37 -2.79
CA GLY A 83 24.50 -11.67 -3.24
C GLY A 83 23.03 -11.67 -3.70
N PRO A 84 22.59 -12.75 -4.37
CA PRO A 84 21.24 -12.90 -4.90
C PRO A 84 20.14 -12.96 -3.83
N GLU A 85 20.53 -13.16 -2.56
CA GLU A 85 19.61 -13.14 -1.41
C GLU A 85 19.29 -11.73 -0.91
N SER A 86 19.94 -10.70 -1.47
CA SER A 86 19.60 -9.31 -1.17
C SER A 86 18.21 -8.98 -1.72
N ASP A 87 17.38 -8.41 -0.85
CA ASP A 87 16.08 -7.82 -1.16
C ASP A 87 16.13 -6.74 -2.27
N VAL A 88 17.33 -6.20 -2.51
CA VAL A 88 17.63 -5.22 -3.56
C VAL A 88 18.60 -5.84 -4.55
N GLN A 89 18.20 -5.87 -5.82
CA GLN A 89 19.02 -6.29 -6.95
C GLN A 89 19.68 -5.08 -7.60
N ILE A 90 20.88 -5.29 -8.13
CA ILE A 90 21.64 -4.25 -8.81
C ILE A 90 22.09 -4.79 -10.15
N GLN A 91 21.71 -4.10 -11.21
CA GLN A 91 22.24 -4.30 -12.54
C GLN A 91 23.16 -3.13 -12.87
N ILE A 92 24.29 -3.42 -13.52
CA ILE A 92 25.24 -2.42 -13.98
C ILE A 92 25.41 -2.61 -15.48
N ASP A 93 25.17 -1.54 -16.23
CA ASP A 93 25.40 -1.48 -17.66
C ASP A 93 26.41 -0.35 -17.93
N SER A 94 27.48 -0.64 -18.67
CA SER A 94 28.40 0.42 -19.13
C SER A 94 27.78 1.18 -20.30
N PHE A 95 28.09 2.47 -20.40
CA PHE A 95 27.70 3.29 -21.53
C PHE A 95 28.88 4.13 -22.01
N GLU A 96 28.86 4.41 -23.31
CA GLU A 96 29.83 5.28 -23.97
C GLU A 96 29.05 6.24 -24.88
N THR A 97 29.40 7.52 -24.79
CA THR A 97 28.91 8.59 -25.66
C THR A 97 30.11 9.26 -26.33
N ASP A 98 29.87 10.07 -27.35
CA ASP A 98 30.93 10.78 -28.08
C ASP A 98 31.86 11.64 -27.20
N SER A 99 31.46 11.94 -25.95
CA SER A 99 32.20 12.81 -25.05
C SER A 99 32.46 12.24 -23.64
N GLN A 100 31.74 11.20 -23.23
CA GLN A 100 31.80 10.65 -21.86
C GLN A 100 31.48 9.16 -21.86
N SER A 101 32.22 8.40 -21.06
CA SER A 101 31.96 7.02 -20.68
C SER A 101 31.52 6.95 -19.21
N GLY A 102 30.83 5.88 -18.85
CA GLY A 102 30.43 5.67 -17.47
C GLY A 102 29.65 4.38 -17.23
N LEU A 103 29.08 4.31 -16.04
CA LEU A 103 28.23 3.21 -15.57
C LEU A 103 26.81 3.69 -15.27
N HIS A 104 25.85 2.92 -15.74
CA HIS A 104 24.43 3.03 -15.37
C HIS A 104 24.10 1.91 -14.40
N LEU A 105 23.77 2.28 -13.16
CA LEU A 105 23.32 1.34 -12.15
C LEU A 105 21.80 1.39 -12.06
N VAL A 106 21.17 0.24 -12.25
CA VAL A 106 19.75 0.02 -12.02
C VAL A 106 19.57 -0.76 -10.73
N ILE A 107 19.11 -0.07 -9.69
CA ILE A 107 18.89 -0.63 -8.36
C ILE A 107 17.40 -0.87 -8.21
N GLN A 108 17.01 -2.12 -7.95
CA GLN A 108 15.61 -2.49 -7.97
C GLN A 108 15.21 -3.41 -6.83
N SER A 109 13.97 -3.27 -6.39
CA SER A 109 13.32 -4.18 -5.44
C SER A 109 11.91 -4.46 -5.94
N THR A 110 11.49 -5.71 -5.83
CA THR A 110 10.11 -6.12 -6.18
C THR A 110 9.30 -6.30 -4.90
N ILE A 111 8.10 -5.74 -4.88
CA ILE A 111 7.10 -5.96 -3.82
C ILE A 111 5.82 -6.41 -4.50
N ASP A 112 5.30 -7.55 -4.09
CA ASP A 112 4.15 -8.19 -4.74
C ASP A 112 4.38 -8.30 -6.26
N SER A 113 3.75 -7.44 -7.06
CA SER A 113 3.86 -7.36 -8.51
C SER A 113 4.44 -6.05 -9.04
N GLN A 114 4.88 -5.15 -8.15
CA GLN A 114 5.44 -3.85 -8.52
C GLN A 114 6.95 -3.83 -8.32
N THR A 115 7.67 -3.46 -9.37
CA THR A 115 9.12 -3.22 -9.30
C THR A 115 9.36 -1.74 -9.01
N LEU A 116 10.06 -1.47 -7.91
CA LEU A 116 10.63 -0.17 -7.62
C LEU A 116 12.04 -0.12 -8.19
N GLN A 117 12.36 0.95 -8.93
CA GLN A 117 13.67 1.13 -9.55
C GLN A 117 14.23 2.51 -9.20
N HIS A 118 15.53 2.55 -8.99
CA HIS A 118 16.30 3.77 -8.85
C HIS A 118 17.53 3.68 -9.76
N HIS A 119 17.75 4.75 -10.52
CA HIS A 119 18.81 4.83 -11.50
C HIS A 119 19.91 5.75 -10.99
N VAL A 120 21.15 5.26 -11.01
CA VAL A 120 22.33 6.06 -10.68
C VAL A 120 23.28 6.04 -11.88
N TRP A 121 23.71 7.23 -12.28
CA TRP A 121 24.68 7.41 -13.37
C TRP A 121 26.01 7.84 -12.77
N ARG A 122 27.08 7.13 -13.11
CA ARG A 122 28.44 7.42 -12.66
C ARG A 122 29.33 7.61 -13.87
N MET A 123 29.81 8.82 -14.06
CA MET A 123 30.77 9.13 -15.11
C MET A 123 32.14 8.59 -14.73
N GLU A 124 32.86 8.10 -15.74
CA GLU A 124 34.28 7.80 -15.59
C GLU A 124 35.03 9.11 -15.26
N PRO A 125 35.87 9.14 -14.21
CA PRO A 125 36.64 10.33 -13.89
C PRO A 125 37.62 10.65 -15.01
N ALA A 126 37.71 11.92 -15.39
CA ALA A 126 38.74 12.38 -16.31
C ALA A 126 40.12 12.25 -15.65
N GLU A 127 41.07 11.60 -16.33
CA GLU A 127 42.49 11.51 -15.90
C GLU A 127 43.14 12.89 -15.72
#